data_AF-A0A9D7QQT3-F1
#
_entry.id   AF-A0A9D7QQT3-F1
#
_cell.length_a   1.000
_cell.length_b   1.000
_cell.length_c   1.000
_cell.angle_alpha   90.00
_cell.angle_beta   90.00
_cell.angle_gamma   90.00
#
_symmetry.space_group_name_H-M   'P 1'
#
loop_
_entity.id
_entity.type
_entity.pdbx_description
1 polymer ?
#
loop_
_entity_poly.entity_id
_entity_poly.type
_entity_poly.pdbx_seq_one_letter_code
_entity_poly.pdbx_strand_id
1 'polypeptide(L)'
;MANARIALLTGLASAVFGVTLAVADAGPGPTSDEVLADGALRAAAEARGAQVYAANCASCHGADLKGASGLQVPDLTDDYWRFGGEDMESFRMRPSDVEASVRFGIRSGHAQARMASVMPAWSAIAAKSEGLDERALDDVTEYVLHLAGQPVDRAAALRGQHLYGGKATCFDCHASDGKGDNSIGAPDLTRPQTWLYGTDRAAIRASIAQGRAAAMPAFTGTLSDRQIADVSIYVYGRAASLDF
;
A
#
# COMPACT_ATOMS: atom_id res chain seq x y z
N MET A 1 85.83 23.43 26.66
CA MET A 1 85.02 22.51 25.84
C MET A 1 84.14 21.69 26.78
N ALA A 2 82.83 21.61 26.46
CA ALA A 2 81.75 20.78 27.05
C ALA A 2 81.41 21.01 28.54
N ASN A 3 80.45 21.87 28.90
CA ASN A 3 78.97 21.77 28.84
C ASN A 3 78.33 20.87 29.91
N ALA A 4 77.69 21.55 30.87
CA ALA A 4 76.74 21.03 31.86
C ALA A 4 75.42 20.60 31.21
N ARG A 5 74.74 19.59 31.77
CA ARG A 5 73.25 19.51 31.81
C ARG A 5 72.76 18.75 33.05
N ILE A 6 71.98 19.47 33.85
CA ILE A 6 71.07 19.00 34.89
C ILE A 6 69.86 18.37 34.20
N ALA A 7 69.43 17.19 34.65
CA ALA A 7 68.14 16.60 34.26
C ALA A 7 67.24 16.52 35.48
N LEU A 8 66.15 17.29 35.43
CA LEU A 8 65.01 17.28 36.32
C LEU A 8 63.79 17.00 35.42
N LEU A 9 62.69 16.53 36.02
CA LEU A 9 61.32 16.40 35.49
C LEU A 9 60.99 15.01 34.88
N THR A 10 59.80 14.40 35.05
CA THR A 10 58.57 14.61 35.84
C THR A 10 57.71 13.36 35.63
N GLY A 11 56.70 13.16 36.48
CA GLY A 11 55.86 11.96 36.55
C GLY A 11 55.05 11.64 35.28
N LEU A 12 54.82 10.34 35.08
CA LEU A 12 53.82 9.81 34.16
C LEU A 12 52.41 10.09 34.71
N ALA A 13 51.66 10.95 34.03
CA ALA A 13 50.21 11.03 34.16
C ALA A 13 49.59 10.24 32.99
N SER A 14 49.04 9.07 33.27
CA SER A 14 48.23 8.30 32.32
C SER A 14 46.87 8.97 32.16
N ALA A 15 46.67 9.70 31.06
CA ALA A 15 45.37 10.22 30.67
C ALA A 15 44.55 9.07 30.03
N VAL A 16 43.49 8.64 30.74
CA VAL A 16 42.44 7.78 30.18
C VAL A 16 41.58 8.66 29.28
N PHE A 17 41.79 8.60 27.97
CA PHE A 17 40.85 9.16 27.01
C PHE A 17 39.62 8.26 26.95
N GLY A 18 38.59 8.63 27.71
CA GLY A 18 37.25 8.11 27.51
C GLY A 18 36.73 8.58 26.15
N VAL A 19 36.66 7.69 25.18
CA VAL A 19 35.93 7.92 23.94
C VAL A 19 34.44 7.84 24.28
N THR A 20 33.84 8.97 24.65
CA THR A 20 32.41 9.13 24.48
C THR A 20 32.15 9.21 22.98
N LEU A 21 31.68 8.11 22.40
CA LEU A 21 30.97 8.16 21.11
C LEU A 21 29.73 9.03 21.32
N ALA A 22 29.92 10.33 21.10
CA ALA A 22 28.82 11.19 20.73
C ALA A 22 28.24 10.58 19.46
N VAL A 23 27.05 10.00 19.56
CA VAL A 23 26.22 9.74 18.39
C VAL A 23 25.90 11.14 17.86
N ALA A 24 26.75 11.63 16.96
CA ALA A 24 26.40 12.76 16.13
C ALA A 24 25.08 12.40 15.48
N ASP A 25 24.11 13.30 15.61
CA ASP A 25 22.82 13.22 14.95
C ASP A 25 23.10 13.02 13.47
N ALA A 26 23.05 11.75 13.03
CA ALA A 26 23.19 11.42 11.63
C ALA A 26 22.08 12.19 10.94
N GLY A 27 22.39 12.88 9.84
CA GLY A 27 21.37 13.52 9.02
C GLY A 27 20.25 12.52 8.68
N PRO A 28 19.16 12.97 8.02
CA PRO A 28 18.06 12.07 7.67
C PRO A 28 18.64 10.81 7.05
N GLY A 29 18.38 9.67 7.69
CA GLY A 29 18.95 8.39 7.28
C GLY A 29 18.57 8.10 5.83
N PRO A 30 19.23 7.12 5.18
CA PRO A 30 18.93 6.79 3.79
C PRO A 30 17.44 6.50 3.62
N THR A 31 16.87 7.03 2.54
CA THR A 31 15.48 6.78 2.12
C THR A 31 15.26 5.29 1.90
N SER A 32 14.01 4.83 1.93
CA SER A 32 13.73 3.41 1.70
C SER A 32 14.18 2.93 0.32
N ASP A 33 14.09 3.79 -0.69
CA ASP A 33 14.57 3.51 -2.04
C ASP A 33 16.11 3.36 -2.08
N GLU A 34 16.85 4.20 -1.35
CA GLU A 34 18.31 4.07 -1.21
C GLU A 34 18.71 2.81 -0.42
N VAL A 35 17.94 2.46 0.62
CA VAL A 35 18.17 1.25 1.41
C VAL A 35 17.97 -0.01 0.58
N LEU A 36 17.05 -0.02 -0.39
CA LEU A 36 16.85 -1.17 -1.27
C LEU A 36 18.07 -1.49 -2.15
N ALA A 37 18.78 -0.45 -2.60
CA ALA A 37 19.91 -0.60 -3.52
C ALA A 37 21.14 -1.26 -2.86
N ASP A 38 21.20 -1.29 -1.52
CA ASP A 38 22.26 -1.93 -0.75
C ASP A 38 21.74 -3.19 -0.03
N GLY A 39 22.26 -4.36 -0.41
CA GLY A 39 21.80 -5.64 0.14
C GLY A 39 21.99 -5.80 1.66
N ALA A 40 23.05 -5.24 2.23
CA ALA A 40 23.31 -5.35 3.67
C ALA A 40 22.39 -4.41 4.48
N LEU A 41 22.20 -3.18 3.99
CA LEU A 41 21.25 -2.24 4.58
C LEU A 41 19.81 -2.75 4.46
N ARG A 42 19.46 -3.33 3.31
CA ARG A 42 18.14 -3.96 3.08
C ARG A 42 17.88 -5.09 4.06
N ALA A 43 18.81 -6.05 4.22
CA ALA A 43 18.62 -7.16 5.14
C ALA A 43 18.41 -6.70 6.60
N ALA A 44 19.18 -5.70 7.04
CA ALA A 44 19.01 -5.11 8.37
C ALA A 44 17.66 -4.38 8.53
N ALA A 45 17.22 -3.67 7.49
CA ALA A 45 15.92 -3.00 7.47
C ALA A 45 14.75 -4.00 7.46
N GLU A 46 14.82 -5.06 6.66
CA GLU A 46 13.82 -6.13 6.64
C GLU A 46 13.68 -6.81 8.02
N ALA A 47 14.79 -7.07 8.72
CA ALA A 47 14.77 -7.68 10.05
C ALA A 47 14.06 -6.80 11.10
N ARG A 48 14.32 -5.49 11.08
CA ARG A 48 13.63 -4.53 11.96
C ARG A 48 12.17 -4.34 11.55
N GLY A 49 11.92 -4.25 10.24
CA GLY A 49 10.58 -4.12 9.67
C GLY A 49 9.66 -5.29 10.02
N ALA A 50 10.19 -6.51 10.05
CA ALA A 50 9.45 -7.69 10.49
C ALA A 50 8.91 -7.55 11.92
N GLN A 51 9.70 -6.97 12.83
CA GLN A 51 9.28 -6.73 14.22
C GLN A 51 8.19 -5.66 14.30
N VAL A 52 8.35 -4.57 13.55
CA VAL A 52 7.33 -3.52 13.46
C VAL A 52 6.02 -4.08 12.88
N TYR A 53 6.10 -4.87 11.81
CA TYR A 53 4.97 -5.50 11.17
C TYR A 53 4.20 -6.41 12.13
N ALA A 54 4.91 -7.31 12.83
CA ALA A 54 4.30 -8.24 13.78
C ALA A 54 3.55 -7.51 14.90
N ALA A 55 4.09 -6.39 15.38
CA ALA A 55 3.50 -5.62 16.46
C ALA A 55 2.33 -4.70 16.04
N ASN A 56 2.29 -4.23 14.78
CA ASN A 56 1.39 -3.14 14.38
C ASN A 56 0.47 -3.46 13.19
N CYS A 57 0.81 -4.44 12.35
CA CYS A 57 0.15 -4.66 11.07
C CYS A 57 -0.51 -6.05 10.98
N ALA A 58 0.11 -7.07 11.57
CA ALA A 58 -0.30 -8.46 11.45
C ALA A 58 -1.70 -8.78 12.00
N SER A 59 -2.23 -7.96 12.92
CA SER A 59 -3.59 -8.12 13.44
C SER A 59 -4.67 -7.92 12.37
N CYS A 60 -4.39 -7.09 11.37
CA CYS A 60 -5.27 -6.87 10.23
C CYS A 60 -4.81 -7.69 9.02
N HIS A 61 -3.52 -7.57 8.65
CA HIS A 61 -2.98 -8.13 7.41
C HIS A 61 -2.49 -9.58 7.52
N GLY A 62 -2.66 -10.23 8.67
CA GLY A 62 -2.19 -11.59 8.92
C GLY A 62 -0.69 -11.66 9.22
N ALA A 63 -0.26 -12.70 9.92
CA ALA A 63 1.17 -12.91 10.19
C ALA A 63 1.96 -13.27 8.92
N ASP A 64 1.28 -13.84 7.92
CA ASP A 64 1.80 -14.25 6.62
C ASP A 64 1.59 -13.20 5.51
N LEU A 65 1.09 -12.01 5.87
CA LEU A 65 0.83 -10.88 4.98
C LEU A 65 -0.33 -11.08 3.99
N LYS A 66 -1.06 -12.20 4.05
CA LYS A 66 -2.10 -12.55 3.06
C LYS A 66 -3.48 -11.99 3.37
N GLY A 67 -3.58 -11.13 4.37
CA GLY A 67 -4.84 -10.71 4.94
C GLY A 67 -5.39 -11.72 5.94
N ALA A 68 -6.37 -11.29 6.74
CA ALA A 68 -7.04 -12.14 7.71
C ALA A 68 -8.43 -12.53 7.21
N SER A 69 -8.78 -13.82 7.33
CA SER A 69 -10.10 -14.33 6.93
C SER A 69 -11.23 -13.53 7.60
N GLY A 70 -12.15 -13.01 6.80
CA GLY A 70 -13.28 -12.20 7.25
C GLY A 70 -12.99 -10.69 7.38
N LEU A 71 -11.72 -10.28 7.41
CA LEU A 71 -11.31 -8.89 7.27
C LEU A 71 -11.03 -8.64 5.78
N GLN A 72 -11.76 -7.72 5.14
CA GLN A 72 -11.56 -7.38 3.72
C GLN A 72 -10.30 -6.51 3.53
N VAL A 73 -9.16 -7.11 3.85
CA VAL A 73 -7.82 -6.53 3.77
C VAL A 73 -7.05 -7.19 2.62
N PRO A 74 -6.12 -6.47 1.97
CA PRO A 74 -5.34 -7.01 0.87
C PRO A 74 -4.33 -8.05 1.32
N ASP A 75 -4.06 -9.00 0.41
CA ASP A 75 -2.84 -9.79 0.38
C ASP A 75 -1.69 -8.87 -0.03
N LEU A 76 -0.74 -8.66 0.87
CA LEU A 76 0.44 -7.82 0.64
C LEU A 76 1.60 -8.59 0.02
N THR A 77 1.39 -9.87 -0.32
CA THR A 77 2.38 -10.74 -0.97
C THR A 77 2.07 -10.96 -2.45
N ASP A 78 0.91 -10.52 -2.94
CA ASP A 78 0.58 -10.65 -4.35
C ASP A 78 1.37 -9.68 -5.25
N ASP A 79 1.14 -9.79 -6.56
CA ASP A 79 1.75 -8.95 -7.58
C ASP A 79 0.87 -7.74 -7.96
N TYR A 80 -0.24 -7.52 -7.26
CA TYR A 80 -1.22 -6.47 -7.56
C TYR A 80 -1.35 -5.46 -6.42
N TRP A 81 -0.74 -4.30 -6.65
CA TRP A 81 -0.77 -3.23 -5.67
C TRP A 81 -1.69 -2.09 -6.09
N ARG A 82 -2.84 -2.02 -5.43
CA ARG A 82 -3.90 -1.03 -5.66
C ARG A 82 -3.45 0.43 -5.56
N PHE A 83 -2.38 0.71 -4.83
CA PHE A 83 -1.83 2.06 -4.62
C PHE A 83 -0.33 2.13 -4.94
N GLY A 84 0.14 1.26 -5.84
CA GLY A 84 1.52 1.22 -6.30
C GLY A 84 1.69 1.71 -7.72
N GLY A 85 2.94 1.99 -8.11
CA GLY A 85 3.26 2.34 -9.50
C GLY A 85 2.84 3.76 -9.88
N GLU A 86 2.62 4.63 -8.88
CA GLU A 86 2.44 6.08 -9.06
C GLU A 86 3.75 6.76 -9.49
N ASP A 87 4.88 6.04 -9.39
CA ASP A 87 6.15 6.48 -9.96
C ASP A 87 6.07 6.58 -11.49
N MET A 88 5.97 7.81 -11.98
CA MET A 88 5.84 8.10 -13.42
C MET A 88 7.06 7.70 -14.24
N GLU A 89 8.22 7.45 -13.60
CA GLU A 89 9.44 7.05 -14.29
C GLU A 89 9.46 5.55 -14.62
N SER A 90 9.13 4.70 -13.65
CA SER A 90 9.16 3.24 -13.83
C SER A 90 7.79 2.57 -13.96
N PHE A 91 6.71 3.25 -13.54
CA PHE A 91 5.37 2.69 -13.31
C PHE A 91 5.39 1.40 -12.47
N ARG A 92 6.47 1.18 -11.70
CA ARG A 92 6.65 0.04 -10.83
C ARG A 92 6.41 0.46 -9.40
N MET A 93 5.97 -0.50 -8.60
CA MET A 93 5.92 -0.28 -7.16
C MET A 93 7.31 0.00 -6.61
N ARG A 94 7.40 0.99 -5.71
CA ARG A 94 8.54 1.24 -4.82
C ARG A 94 8.14 1.14 -3.35
N PRO A 95 9.09 0.93 -2.42
CA PRO A 95 8.83 1.05 -0.99
C PRO A 95 8.18 2.38 -0.60
N SER A 96 8.50 3.47 -1.32
CA SER A 96 7.86 4.77 -1.13
C SER A 96 6.33 4.73 -1.24
N ASP A 97 5.79 3.86 -2.10
CA ASP A 97 4.33 3.68 -2.27
C ASP A 97 3.71 3.02 -1.04
N VAL A 98 4.43 2.04 -0.47
CA VAL A 98 4.07 1.38 0.79
C VAL A 98 4.19 2.37 1.94
N GLU A 99 5.26 3.16 2.00
CA GLU A 99 5.44 4.20 3.00
C GLU A 99 4.32 5.21 2.99
N ALA A 100 3.90 5.71 1.82
CA ALA A 100 2.79 6.66 1.74
C ALA A 100 1.50 6.07 2.35
N SER A 101 1.25 4.79 2.07
CA SER A 101 0.11 4.06 2.63
C SER A 101 0.24 3.87 4.15
N VAL A 102 1.43 3.54 4.67
CA VAL A 102 1.66 3.36 6.11
C VAL A 102 1.61 4.69 6.85
N ARG A 103 2.27 5.74 6.35
CA ARG A 103 2.32 7.08 6.96
C ARG A 103 0.93 7.64 7.08
N PHE A 104 0.26 7.77 5.95
CA PHE A 104 -0.96 8.56 5.88
C PHE A 104 -2.20 7.69 5.99
N GLY A 105 -2.15 6.42 5.60
CA GLY A 105 -3.33 5.55 5.59
C GLY A 105 -4.23 5.79 4.38
N ILE A 106 -5.28 4.97 4.30
CA ILE A 106 -6.33 5.02 3.29
C ILE A 106 -7.63 5.40 4.00
N ARG A 107 -8.25 6.51 3.62
CA ARG A 107 -9.45 7.03 4.31
C ARG A 107 -9.29 7.14 5.84
N SER A 108 -8.08 7.43 6.32
CA SER A 108 -7.73 7.55 7.74
C SER A 108 -8.14 8.89 8.39
N GLY A 109 -8.56 9.87 7.58
CA GLY A 109 -8.76 11.26 8.02
C GLY A 109 -7.48 12.11 8.04
N HIS A 110 -6.30 11.52 7.78
CA HIS A 110 -5.07 12.30 7.61
C HIS A 110 -5.14 13.19 6.36
N ALA A 111 -4.58 14.40 6.43
CA ALA A 111 -4.66 15.39 5.33
C ALA A 111 -4.07 14.89 4.01
N GLN A 112 -3.06 14.01 4.08
CA GLN A 112 -2.38 13.41 2.91
C GLN A 112 -2.85 11.98 2.61
N ALA A 113 -3.88 11.48 3.29
CA ALA A 113 -4.34 10.13 3.03
C ALA A 113 -5.16 10.04 1.74
N ARG A 114 -5.15 8.86 1.12
CA ARG A 114 -5.93 8.59 -0.09
C ARG A 114 -7.41 8.52 0.27
N MET A 115 -8.12 9.64 0.13
CA MET A 115 -9.54 9.78 0.47
C MET A 115 -10.47 9.32 -0.65
N ALA A 116 -10.03 9.40 -1.90
CA ALA A 116 -10.84 9.08 -3.08
C ALA A 116 -11.11 7.57 -3.25
N SER A 117 -10.51 6.71 -2.43
CA SER A 117 -10.69 5.26 -2.50
C SER A 117 -12.05 4.83 -1.90
N VAL A 118 -13.11 5.18 -2.61
CA VAL A 118 -14.50 4.86 -2.28
C VAL A 118 -15.22 4.42 -3.55
N MET A 119 -15.83 3.24 -3.51
CA MET A 119 -16.80 2.81 -4.50
C MET A 119 -18.18 3.26 -4.03
N PRO A 120 -18.90 4.10 -4.79
CA PRO A 120 -20.22 4.57 -4.39
C PRO A 120 -21.25 3.44 -4.31
N ALA A 121 -22.25 3.61 -3.44
CA ALA A 121 -23.38 2.69 -3.32
C ALA A 121 -24.43 3.00 -4.39
N TRP A 122 -24.39 2.30 -5.53
CA TRP A 122 -25.21 2.65 -6.69
C TRP A 122 -26.71 2.44 -6.50
N SER A 123 -27.12 1.58 -5.55
CA SER A 123 -28.53 1.43 -5.18
C SER A 123 -29.04 2.65 -4.39
N ALA A 124 -28.19 3.24 -3.53
CA ALA A 124 -28.53 4.43 -2.76
C ALA A 124 -28.60 5.69 -3.64
N ILE A 125 -27.75 5.76 -4.68
CA ILE A 125 -27.80 6.83 -5.69
C ILE A 125 -29.08 6.70 -6.55
N ALA A 126 -29.63 5.49 -6.71
CA ALA A 126 -30.84 5.27 -7.52
C ALA A 126 -32.06 6.03 -6.98
N ALA A 127 -32.15 6.17 -5.66
CA ALA A 127 -33.17 6.98 -5.00
C ALA A 127 -33.11 8.48 -5.38
N LYS A 128 -31.99 8.94 -5.97
CA LYS A 128 -31.77 10.31 -6.46
C LYS A 128 -31.88 10.42 -7.99
N SER A 129 -32.51 9.45 -8.66
CA SER A 129 -32.69 9.33 -10.13
C SER A 129 -31.42 9.08 -10.97
N GLU A 130 -30.25 9.27 -10.39
CA GLU A 130 -28.95 9.11 -11.05
C GLU A 130 -28.33 7.71 -10.91
N GLY A 131 -28.79 6.88 -9.96
CA GLY A 131 -28.21 5.56 -9.73
C GLY A 131 -28.88 4.40 -10.46
N LEU A 132 -28.62 3.19 -9.99
CA LEU A 132 -28.99 1.93 -10.64
C LEU A 132 -30.16 1.23 -9.94
N ASP A 133 -31.23 0.91 -10.69
CA ASP A 133 -32.28 0.01 -10.20
C ASP A 133 -31.79 -1.46 -10.19
N GLU A 134 -32.61 -2.37 -9.64
CA GLU A 134 -32.24 -3.78 -9.47
C GLU A 134 -31.82 -4.45 -10.79
N ARG A 135 -32.49 -4.13 -11.90
CA ARG A 135 -32.16 -4.70 -13.21
C ARG A 135 -30.86 -4.13 -13.75
N ALA A 136 -30.66 -2.82 -13.59
CA ALA A 136 -29.44 -2.17 -14.02
C ALA A 136 -28.22 -2.63 -13.21
N LEU A 137 -28.40 -2.93 -11.91
CA LEU A 137 -27.40 -3.57 -11.06
C LEU A 137 -27.03 -4.97 -11.57
N ASP A 138 -28.02 -5.78 -11.96
CA ASP A 138 -27.78 -7.10 -12.55
C ASP A 138 -27.03 -6.98 -13.88
N ASP A 139 -27.47 -6.09 -14.77
CA ASP A 139 -26.87 -5.89 -16.09
C ASP A 139 -25.40 -5.46 -15.99
N VAL A 140 -25.07 -4.48 -15.14
CA VAL A 140 -23.67 -4.05 -14.95
C VAL A 140 -22.82 -5.12 -14.25
N THR A 141 -23.41 -5.93 -13.38
CA THR A 141 -22.73 -7.07 -12.76
C THR A 141 -22.27 -8.06 -13.82
N GLU A 142 -23.12 -8.38 -14.80
CA GLU A 142 -22.76 -9.24 -15.93
C GLU A 142 -21.65 -8.64 -16.80
N TYR A 143 -21.61 -7.31 -16.94
CA TYR A 143 -20.50 -6.68 -17.65
C TYR A 143 -19.17 -6.75 -16.88
N VAL A 144 -19.18 -6.57 -15.56
CA VAL A 144 -17.96 -6.73 -14.73
C VAL A 144 -17.47 -8.19 -14.75
N LEU A 145 -18.38 -9.16 -14.69
CA LEU A 145 -18.04 -10.58 -14.89
C LEU A 145 -17.42 -10.82 -16.27
N HIS A 146 -17.90 -10.14 -17.31
CA HIS A 146 -17.33 -10.23 -18.66
C HIS A 146 -15.90 -9.67 -18.72
N LEU A 147 -15.64 -8.51 -18.09
CA LEU A 147 -14.29 -7.93 -17.97
C LEU A 147 -13.32 -8.88 -17.27
N ALA A 148 -13.81 -9.59 -16.24
CA ALA A 148 -13.05 -10.59 -15.50
C ALA A 148 -12.88 -11.94 -16.24
N GLY A 149 -13.39 -12.06 -17.47
CA GLY A 149 -13.32 -13.30 -18.26
C GLY A 149 -14.17 -14.45 -17.71
N GLN A 150 -15.16 -14.16 -16.88
CA GLN A 150 -16.02 -15.16 -16.23
C GLN A 150 -17.28 -15.49 -17.05
N PRO A 151 -18.01 -16.57 -16.73
CA PRO A 151 -19.28 -16.92 -17.39
C PRO A 151 -20.40 -15.90 -17.13
N VAL A 152 -21.06 -15.45 -18.21
CA VAL A 152 -22.05 -14.36 -18.17
C VAL A 152 -23.33 -14.66 -18.96
N ASP A 153 -24.42 -13.98 -18.59
CA ASP A 153 -25.51 -13.70 -19.53
C ASP A 153 -25.06 -12.60 -20.49
N ARG A 154 -24.82 -12.97 -21.75
CA ARG A 154 -24.33 -12.05 -22.79
C ARG A 154 -25.29 -10.90 -23.07
N ALA A 155 -26.61 -11.14 -23.04
CA ALA A 155 -27.58 -10.09 -23.35
C ALA A 155 -27.63 -9.05 -22.23
N ALA A 156 -27.50 -9.50 -20.98
CA ALA A 156 -27.37 -8.61 -19.83
C ALA A 156 -26.03 -7.86 -19.83
N ALA A 157 -24.91 -8.55 -20.11
CA ALA A 157 -23.59 -7.92 -20.20
C ALA A 157 -23.53 -6.80 -21.25
N LEU A 158 -24.19 -6.96 -22.41
CA LEU A 158 -24.28 -5.90 -23.42
C LEU A 158 -25.05 -4.66 -22.93
N ARG A 159 -26.13 -4.84 -22.17
CA ARG A 159 -26.84 -3.72 -21.53
C ARG A 159 -25.96 -3.09 -20.44
N GLY A 160 -25.28 -3.91 -19.67
CA GLY A 160 -24.33 -3.52 -18.62
C GLY A 160 -23.19 -2.67 -19.15
N GLN A 161 -22.65 -3.00 -20.32
CA GLN A 161 -21.60 -2.21 -20.98
C GLN A 161 -22.04 -0.76 -21.23
N HIS A 162 -23.29 -0.56 -21.69
CA HIS A 162 -23.82 0.78 -21.91
C HIS A 162 -24.01 1.55 -20.60
N LEU A 163 -24.44 0.86 -19.53
CA LEU A 163 -24.55 1.46 -18.20
C LEU A 163 -23.18 1.84 -17.63
N TYR A 164 -22.19 0.95 -17.77
CA TYR A 164 -20.81 1.13 -17.32
C TYR A 164 -20.16 2.37 -17.93
N GLY A 165 -20.31 2.54 -19.26
CA GLY A 165 -19.77 3.68 -20.01
C GLY A 165 -20.66 4.93 -20.02
N GLY A 166 -21.81 4.89 -19.34
CA GLY A 166 -22.85 5.91 -19.42
C GLY A 166 -23.37 6.30 -18.05
N LYS A 167 -24.62 5.94 -17.73
CA LYS A 167 -25.34 6.40 -16.54
C LYS A 167 -24.59 6.15 -15.22
N ALA A 168 -23.92 5.00 -15.10
CA ALA A 168 -23.21 4.63 -13.87
C ALA A 168 -21.76 5.12 -13.84
N THR A 169 -21.30 5.77 -14.90
CA THR A 169 -19.94 6.34 -15.07
C THR A 169 -18.81 5.50 -14.44
N CYS A 170 -18.94 4.17 -14.49
CA CYS A 170 -18.01 3.27 -13.80
C CYS A 170 -16.60 3.43 -14.38
N PHE A 171 -16.52 3.75 -15.66
CA PHE A 171 -15.30 4.04 -16.39
C PHE A 171 -14.51 5.25 -15.85
N ASP A 172 -15.14 6.19 -15.14
CA ASP A 172 -14.45 7.36 -14.59
C ASP A 172 -13.38 6.98 -13.57
N CYS A 173 -13.61 5.87 -12.84
CA CYS A 173 -12.65 5.34 -11.87
C CYS A 173 -12.03 4.02 -12.31
N HIS A 174 -12.81 3.15 -12.96
CA HIS A 174 -12.36 1.83 -13.35
C HIS A 174 -11.77 1.75 -14.76
N ALA A 175 -11.65 2.89 -15.46
CA ALA A 175 -11.28 2.99 -16.87
C ALA A 175 -12.24 2.25 -17.82
N SER A 176 -12.20 2.58 -19.12
CA SER A 176 -13.06 1.93 -20.11
C SER A 176 -12.71 0.46 -20.37
N ASP A 177 -11.44 0.08 -20.16
CA ASP A 177 -10.94 -1.28 -20.27
C ASP A 177 -11.01 -2.07 -18.95
N GLY A 178 -11.53 -1.45 -17.88
CA GLY A 178 -11.70 -2.09 -16.58
C GLY A 178 -10.43 -2.16 -15.73
N LYS A 179 -9.29 -1.60 -16.17
CA LYS A 179 -8.02 -1.75 -15.46
C LYS A 179 -7.89 -0.93 -14.17
N GLY A 180 -8.83 -0.06 -13.88
CA GLY A 180 -8.75 0.75 -12.66
C GLY A 180 -7.86 1.98 -12.80
N ASP A 181 -7.66 2.61 -11.65
CA ASP A 181 -6.80 3.76 -11.47
C ASP A 181 -6.16 3.66 -10.08
N ASN A 182 -4.86 3.37 -10.05
CA ASN A 182 -4.10 3.21 -8.82
C ASN A 182 -4.00 4.52 -8.01
N SER A 183 -4.06 5.68 -8.66
CA SER A 183 -3.93 6.99 -8.00
C SER A 183 -5.08 7.27 -7.01
N ILE A 184 -6.24 6.67 -7.26
CA ILE A 184 -7.41 6.71 -6.39
C ILE A 184 -7.74 5.34 -5.77
N GLY A 185 -6.98 4.30 -6.12
CA GLY A 185 -7.15 2.92 -5.66
C GLY A 185 -8.42 2.26 -6.15
N ALA A 186 -8.86 2.59 -7.36
CA ALA A 186 -9.90 1.86 -8.07
C ALA A 186 -9.30 0.56 -8.62
N PRO A 187 -9.79 -0.62 -8.21
CA PRO A 187 -9.17 -1.89 -8.55
C PRO A 187 -9.32 -2.26 -10.03
N ASP A 188 -8.39 -3.08 -10.51
CA ASP A 188 -8.42 -3.74 -11.81
C ASP A 188 -9.52 -4.81 -11.85
N LEU A 189 -10.59 -4.53 -12.58
CA LEU A 189 -11.75 -5.39 -12.78
C LEU A 189 -11.51 -6.53 -13.80
N THR A 190 -10.30 -6.64 -14.35
CA THR A 190 -9.91 -7.77 -15.22
C THR A 190 -9.15 -8.85 -14.46
N ARG A 191 -8.78 -8.59 -13.20
CA ARG A 191 -7.98 -9.47 -12.35
C ARG A 191 -8.76 -9.98 -11.12
N PRO A 192 -9.77 -10.87 -11.30
CA PRO A 192 -10.63 -11.30 -10.20
C PRO A 192 -9.87 -11.92 -9.01
N GLN A 193 -8.72 -12.56 -9.25
CA GLN A 193 -7.89 -13.15 -8.20
C GLN A 193 -7.35 -12.14 -7.18
N THR A 194 -7.37 -10.84 -7.49
CA THR A 194 -6.85 -9.77 -6.61
C THR A 194 -7.97 -9.03 -5.86
N TRP A 195 -9.23 -9.42 -6.06
CA TRP A 195 -10.37 -8.71 -5.50
C TRP A 195 -10.61 -9.06 -4.03
N LEU A 196 -10.82 -8.02 -3.22
CA LEU A 196 -11.00 -8.15 -1.76
C LEU A 196 -12.39 -8.60 -1.33
N TYR A 197 -13.40 -8.38 -2.18
CA TYR A 197 -14.81 -8.50 -1.80
C TYR A 197 -15.53 -9.68 -2.44
N GLY A 198 -14.78 -10.67 -2.93
CA GLY A 198 -15.30 -11.84 -3.61
C GLY A 198 -15.45 -11.65 -5.12
N THR A 199 -15.46 -12.78 -5.84
CA THR A 199 -15.43 -12.82 -7.31
C THR A 199 -16.68 -13.45 -7.91
N ASP A 200 -17.59 -13.96 -7.08
CA ASP A 200 -18.85 -14.48 -7.57
C ASP A 200 -19.85 -13.34 -7.88
N ARG A 201 -20.85 -13.68 -8.69
CA ARG A 201 -21.90 -12.75 -9.14
C ARG A 201 -22.59 -12.02 -7.99
N ALA A 202 -22.88 -12.70 -6.89
CA ALA A 202 -23.58 -12.09 -5.76
C ALA A 202 -22.69 -11.09 -5.02
N ALA A 203 -21.40 -11.43 -4.85
CA ALA A 203 -20.39 -10.59 -4.23
C ALA A 203 -20.10 -9.31 -5.04
N ILE A 204 -19.99 -9.43 -6.36
CA ILE A 204 -19.83 -8.29 -7.28
C ILE A 204 -21.05 -7.39 -7.20
N ARG A 205 -22.26 -7.95 -7.37
CA ARG A 205 -23.51 -7.21 -7.28
C ARG A 205 -23.64 -6.47 -5.95
N ALA A 206 -23.30 -7.14 -4.84
CA ALA A 206 -23.31 -6.52 -3.52
C ALA A 206 -22.35 -5.33 -3.43
N SER A 207 -21.14 -5.45 -4.01
CA SER A 207 -20.17 -4.35 -4.06
C SER A 207 -20.69 -3.15 -4.86
N ILE A 208 -21.33 -3.39 -6.01
CA ILE A 208 -21.91 -2.33 -6.84
C ILE A 208 -23.09 -1.68 -6.13
N ALA A 209 -24.00 -2.47 -5.56
CA ALA A 209 -25.19 -1.97 -4.91
C ALA A 209 -24.85 -1.18 -3.64
N GLN A 210 -24.00 -1.74 -2.77
CA GLN A 210 -23.76 -1.23 -1.42
C GLN A 210 -22.53 -0.33 -1.33
N GLY A 211 -21.72 -0.27 -2.38
CA GLY A 211 -20.45 0.45 -2.38
C GLY A 211 -19.40 -0.22 -1.49
N ARG A 212 -18.18 0.32 -1.53
CA ARG A 212 -17.03 -0.18 -0.75
C ARG A 212 -16.22 1.01 -0.25
N ALA A 213 -15.88 0.98 1.04
CA ALA A 213 -15.15 2.05 1.70
C ALA A 213 -14.29 1.44 2.81
N ALA A 214 -13.35 0.56 2.45
CA ALA A 214 -12.34 0.10 3.39
C ALA A 214 -11.39 1.25 3.78
N ALA A 215 -10.80 1.14 4.96
CA ALA A 215 -9.85 2.11 5.47
C ALA A 215 -8.59 1.37 5.97
N MET A 216 -7.47 2.07 5.90
CA MET A 216 -6.22 1.70 6.55
C MET A 216 -5.84 2.89 7.45
N PRO A 217 -5.59 2.68 8.76
CA PRO A 217 -5.22 3.76 9.65
C PRO A 217 -3.88 4.39 9.25
N ALA A 218 -3.71 5.66 9.61
CA ALA A 218 -2.43 6.35 9.51
C ALA A 218 -1.52 5.91 10.67
N PHE A 219 -0.23 5.71 10.42
CA PHE A 219 0.75 5.42 11.46
C PHE A 219 1.67 6.60 11.77
N THR A 220 1.55 7.73 11.08
CA THR A 220 2.20 8.98 11.48
C THR A 220 1.87 9.32 12.94
N GLY A 221 2.91 9.58 13.74
CA GLY A 221 2.78 9.86 15.18
C GLY A 221 2.64 8.61 16.07
N THR A 222 2.40 7.43 15.49
CA THR A 222 2.45 6.14 16.21
C THR A 222 3.78 5.43 16.00
N LEU A 223 4.29 5.45 14.76
CA LEU A 223 5.59 4.91 14.39
C LEU A 223 6.56 6.05 14.06
N SER A 224 7.85 5.86 14.36
CA SER A 224 8.88 6.78 13.90
C SER A 224 9.10 6.67 12.38
N ASP A 225 9.68 7.69 11.77
CA ASP A 225 10.01 7.68 10.34
C ASP A 225 10.87 6.47 9.96
N ARG A 226 11.80 6.08 10.84
CA ARG A 226 12.63 4.90 10.63
C ARG A 226 11.82 3.59 10.70
N GLN A 227 10.91 3.46 11.65
CA GLN A 227 10.05 2.28 11.77
C GLN A 227 9.13 2.13 10.55
N ILE A 228 8.60 3.26 10.05
CA ILE A 228 7.79 3.31 8.83
C ILE A 228 8.61 2.88 7.62
N ALA A 229 9.82 3.39 7.45
CA ALA A 229 10.70 2.99 6.35
C ALA A 229 11.04 1.49 6.43
N ASP A 230 11.46 1.02 7.61
CA ASP A 230 11.83 -0.40 7.82
C ASP A 230 10.66 -1.34 7.55
N VAL A 231 9.44 -1.04 8.04
CA VAL A 231 8.26 -1.89 7.77
C VAL A 231 7.84 -1.86 6.30
N SER A 232 8.01 -0.72 5.63
CA SER A 232 7.68 -0.59 4.21
C SER A 232 8.64 -1.37 3.33
N ILE A 233 9.94 -1.36 3.64
CA ILE A 233 10.95 -2.21 3.00
C ILE A 233 10.63 -3.69 3.24
N TYR A 234 10.28 -4.06 4.48
CA TYR A 234 9.91 -5.43 4.81
C TYR A 234 8.71 -5.89 3.98
N VAL A 235 7.60 -5.14 3.99
CA VAL A 235 6.38 -5.48 3.24
C VAL A 235 6.67 -5.55 1.74
N TYR A 236 7.35 -4.54 1.19
CA TYR A 236 7.76 -4.51 -0.21
C TYR A 236 8.54 -5.77 -0.57
N GLY A 237 9.57 -6.14 0.21
CA GLY A 237 10.40 -7.32 -0.01
C GLY A 237 9.69 -8.69 0.13
N ARG A 238 8.36 -8.73 0.32
CA ARG A 238 7.55 -9.95 0.29
C ARG A 238 6.53 -9.98 -0.87
N ALA A 239 6.42 -8.91 -1.64
CA ALA A 239 5.58 -8.87 -2.84
C ALA A 239 6.08 -9.84 -3.90
N ALA A 240 5.18 -10.60 -4.54
CA ALA A 240 5.50 -11.56 -5.59
C ALA A 240 6.04 -10.93 -6.88
N SER A 241 5.93 -9.60 -7.04
CA SER A 241 6.35 -8.85 -8.23
C SER A 241 7.82 -8.41 -8.23
N LEU A 242 8.62 -8.81 -7.24
CA LEU A 242 10.02 -8.40 -7.14
C LEU A 242 10.97 -9.45 -7.69
N ASP A 243 11.25 -9.35 -8.99
CA ASP A 243 12.51 -9.84 -9.54
C ASP A 243 13.60 -8.82 -9.20
N PHE A 244 14.45 -9.14 -8.22
CA PHE A 244 15.69 -8.38 -7.93
C PHE A 244 16.80 -8.72 -8.92
#